data_AF-A0A1Z1WMF2-F1
#
_entry.id   AF-A0A1Z1WMF2-F1
#
_cell.length_a   1.000
_cell.length_b   1.000
_cell.length_c   1.000
_cell.angle_alpha   90.00
_cell.angle_beta   90.00
_cell.angle_gamma   90.00
#
_symmetry.space_group_name_H-M   'P 1'
#
loop_
_entity.id
_entity.type
_entity.pdbx_description
1 polymer ?
#
loop_
_entity_poly.entity_id
_entity_poly.type
_entity_poly.pdbx_seq_one_letter_code
_entity_poly.pdbx_strand_id
1 'polypeptide(L)'
;MAAADIGHALIEGDFLDAVHPAPAGDPHRSRLTCRNLAALWANYADLGCRRLVYTNTAGVLPSEEWLFTEAIGRPRIVRILLTATDATAEQRLREREVGSELDRHLRRSAFMARHLDDLVPPDTHRVPTDGRTVGDIAADVIRRAGWAA
;
A
#
# COMPACT_ATOMS: atom_id res chain seq x y z
N MET A 1 -5.14 11.74 -9.03
CA MET A 1 -4.38 12.72 -8.20
C MET A 1 -3.69 13.73 -9.09
N ALA A 2 -2.77 13.32 -9.99
CA ALA A 2 -2.12 14.23 -10.94
C ALA A 2 -3.12 15.01 -11.83
N ALA A 3 -4.12 14.33 -12.39
CA ALA A 3 -5.18 14.99 -13.18
C ALA A 3 -6.04 16.00 -12.40
N ALA A 4 -5.98 15.98 -11.07
CA ALA A 4 -6.67 16.92 -10.17
C ALA A 4 -5.71 17.95 -9.56
N ASP A 5 -4.48 18.05 -10.08
CA ASP A 5 -3.42 18.95 -9.60
C ASP A 5 -3.10 18.85 -8.10
N ILE A 6 -3.19 17.63 -7.54
CA ILE A 6 -2.88 17.38 -6.14
C ILE A 6 -1.40 16.98 -6.03
N GLY A 7 -0.55 17.84 -5.46
CA GLY A 7 0.85 17.53 -5.18
C GLY A 7 0.98 16.36 -4.17
N HIS A 8 1.66 15.29 -4.58
CA HIS A 8 1.92 14.07 -3.79
C HIS A 8 3.18 13.35 -4.29
N ALA A 9 3.78 12.53 -3.43
CA ALA A 9 4.75 11.50 -3.79
C ALA A 9 4.07 10.13 -3.79
N LEU A 10 4.60 9.19 -4.58
CA LEU A 10 4.21 7.78 -4.59
C LEU A 10 5.42 6.94 -4.21
N ILE A 11 5.25 6.03 -3.26
CA ILE A 11 6.24 5.01 -2.91
C ILE A 11 5.55 3.65 -2.93
N GLU A 12 6.09 2.73 -3.73
CA GLU A 12 5.69 1.32 -3.75
C GLU A 12 6.55 0.54 -2.76
N GLY A 13 5.91 0.03 -1.70
CA GLY A 13 6.54 -0.60 -0.55
C GLY A 13 7.23 -1.92 -0.89
N ASP A 14 6.72 -2.66 -1.87
CA ASP A 14 7.27 -3.96 -2.28
C ASP A 14 8.69 -3.86 -2.87
N PHE A 15 9.13 -2.66 -3.24
CA PHE A 15 10.50 -2.42 -3.73
C PHE A 15 11.46 -1.90 -2.66
N LEU A 16 10.97 -1.59 -1.46
CA LEU A 16 11.82 -1.03 -0.41
C LEU A 16 12.68 -2.09 0.29
N ASP A 17 12.41 -3.37 0.06
CA ASP A 17 13.08 -4.47 0.75
C ASP A 17 13.62 -5.55 -0.20
N ALA A 18 13.61 -5.31 -1.51
CA ALA A 18 14.03 -6.26 -2.53
C ALA A 18 15.55 -6.54 -2.50
N VAL A 19 16.00 -7.33 -1.52
CA VAL A 19 17.40 -7.74 -1.31
C VAL A 19 17.51 -9.25 -1.03
N HIS A 20 18.55 -9.88 -1.61
CA HIS A 20 18.92 -11.27 -1.35
C HIS A 20 20.44 -11.40 -1.11
N PRO A 21 20.88 -12.18 -0.09
CA PRO A 21 20.07 -12.83 0.93
C PRO A 21 19.42 -11.82 1.89
N ALA A 22 18.48 -12.29 2.71
CA ALA A 22 17.97 -11.49 3.82
C ALA A 22 19.13 -11.11 4.77
N PRO A 23 19.20 -9.87 5.27
CA PRO A 23 20.18 -9.51 6.30
C PRO A 23 19.97 -10.35 7.56
N ALA A 24 21.06 -10.86 8.16
CA ALA A 24 20.99 -11.77 9.32
C ALA A 24 20.27 -11.15 10.54
N GLY A 25 20.38 -9.84 10.75
CA GLY A 25 19.70 -9.11 11.82
C GLY A 25 18.34 -8.50 11.44
N ASP A 26 17.87 -8.74 10.21
CA ASP A 26 16.61 -8.21 9.69
C ASP A 26 16.00 -9.19 8.66
N PRO A 27 15.62 -10.42 9.08
CA PRO A 27 15.18 -11.47 8.16
C PRO A 27 13.88 -11.15 7.43
N HIS A 28 13.05 -10.27 8.03
CA HIS A 28 11.83 -9.72 7.42
C HIS A 28 12.07 -8.43 6.65
N ARG A 29 13.30 -7.90 6.67
CA ARG A 29 13.74 -6.66 6.02
C ARG A 29 12.95 -5.40 6.43
N SER A 30 12.20 -5.44 7.52
CA SER A 30 11.36 -4.32 7.94
C SER A 30 12.20 -3.11 8.35
N ARG A 31 13.41 -3.32 8.90
CA ARG A 31 14.32 -2.21 9.20
C ARG A 31 14.91 -1.62 7.92
N LEU A 32 15.18 -2.45 6.91
CA LEU A 32 15.57 -1.97 5.57
C LEU A 32 14.44 -1.16 4.92
N THR A 33 13.20 -1.66 4.93
CA THR A 33 12.01 -0.93 4.46
C THR A 33 11.91 0.45 5.12
N CYS A 34 12.00 0.51 6.45
CA CYS A 34 11.94 1.75 7.21
C CYS A 34 13.03 2.74 6.79
N ARG A 35 14.28 2.27 6.66
CA ARG A 35 15.41 3.12 6.26
C ARG A 35 15.26 3.65 4.84
N ASN A 36 14.82 2.81 3.91
CA ASN A 36 14.62 3.20 2.51
C ASN A 36 13.43 4.17 2.37
N LEU A 37 12.35 3.92 3.10
CA LEU A 37 11.21 4.84 3.19
C LEU A 37 11.65 6.22 3.69
N ALA A 38 12.45 6.28 4.77
CA ALA A 38 12.95 7.52 5.34
C ALA A 38 13.81 8.31 4.33
N ALA A 39 14.72 7.62 3.64
CA ALA A 39 15.59 8.23 2.64
C ALA A 39 14.81 8.81 1.45
N LEU A 40 13.84 8.05 0.92
CA LEU A 40 12.98 8.53 -0.18
C LEU A 40 12.09 9.69 0.28
N TRP A 41 11.50 9.58 1.47
CA TRP A 41 10.65 10.64 2.00
C TRP A 41 11.42 11.94 2.20
N ALA A 42 12.64 11.89 2.73
CA ALA A 42 13.49 13.07 2.88
C ALA A 42 13.68 13.82 1.56
N ASN A 43 14.00 13.10 0.47
CA ASN A 43 14.16 13.69 -0.85
C ASN A 43 12.88 14.38 -1.35
N TYR A 44 11.70 13.77 -1.13
CA TYR A 44 10.43 14.38 -1.53
C TYR A 44 10.05 15.57 -0.65
N ALA A 45 10.30 15.48 0.66
CA ALA A 45 10.04 16.54 1.61
C ALA A 45 10.89 17.79 1.29
N ASP A 46 12.15 17.60 0.89
CA ASP A 46 13.05 18.69 0.46
C ASP A 46 12.54 19.43 -0.79
N LEU A 47 11.78 18.73 -1.66
CA LEU A 47 11.06 19.33 -2.80
C LEU A 47 9.75 20.01 -2.39
N GLY A 48 9.42 20.06 -1.11
CA GLY A 48 8.19 20.64 -0.57
C GLY A 48 6.99 19.70 -0.62
N CYS A 49 7.18 18.40 -0.89
CA CYS A 49 6.09 17.43 -0.86
C CYS A 49 5.55 17.26 0.56
N ARG A 50 4.22 17.26 0.71
CA ARG A 50 3.53 17.13 2.00
C ARG A 50 2.60 15.93 2.09
N ARG A 51 2.45 15.18 1.00
CA ARG A 51 1.50 14.08 0.88
C ARG A 51 2.19 12.87 0.28
N LEU A 52 2.03 11.72 0.92
CA LEU A 52 2.57 10.46 0.44
C LEU A 52 1.43 9.50 0.16
N VAL A 53 1.45 8.89 -1.02
CA VAL A 53 0.74 7.65 -1.32
C VAL A 53 1.74 6.52 -1.14
N TYR A 54 1.47 5.65 -0.17
CA TYR A 54 2.25 4.43 0.03
C TYR A 54 1.39 3.23 -0.34
N THR A 55 1.86 2.43 -1.30
CA THR A 55 1.19 1.19 -1.71
C THR A 55 1.95 0.01 -1.14
N ASN A 56 1.23 -0.89 -0.47
CA ASN A 56 1.72 -2.19 -0.01
C ASN A 56 0.53 -2.95 0.57
N THR A 57 0.51 -4.27 0.46
CA THR A 57 -0.60 -5.08 0.96
C THR A 57 -0.78 -5.00 2.48
N ALA A 58 0.31 -5.00 3.25
CA ALA A 58 0.28 -4.97 4.72
C ALA A 58 0.25 -3.55 5.29
N GLY A 59 0.56 -2.51 4.50
CA GLY A 59 0.72 -1.12 4.99
C GLY A 59 -0.52 -0.50 5.65
N VAL A 60 -1.70 -1.09 5.50
CA VAL A 60 -2.93 -0.67 6.19
C VAL A 60 -3.08 -1.28 7.59
N LEU A 61 -2.27 -2.28 7.94
CA LEU A 61 -2.34 -2.93 9.24
C LEU A 61 -1.80 -2.00 10.35
N PRO A 62 -2.34 -2.10 11.58
CA PRO A 62 -1.81 -1.36 12.71
C PRO A 62 -0.36 -1.76 13.04
N SER A 63 0.00 -3.03 12.81
CA SER A 63 1.36 -3.55 13.03
C SER A 63 2.43 -2.87 12.20
N GLU A 64 2.07 -2.24 11.07
CA GLU A 64 3.00 -1.55 10.19
C GLU A 64 3.11 -0.06 10.49
N GLU A 65 2.33 0.48 11.42
CA GLU A 65 2.29 1.92 11.71
C GLU A 65 3.67 2.47 12.09
N TRP A 66 4.46 1.68 12.82
CA TRP A 66 5.80 2.06 13.26
C TRP A 66 6.74 2.38 12.08
N LEU A 67 6.57 1.74 10.91
CA LEU A 67 7.38 2.03 9.73
C LEU A 67 7.23 3.49 9.31
N PHE A 68 5.99 3.99 9.33
CA PHE A 68 5.68 5.35 8.94
C PHE A 68 6.07 6.34 10.03
N THR A 69 5.85 6.02 11.29
CA THR A 69 6.21 6.95 12.37
C THR A 69 7.73 7.08 12.54
N GLU A 70 8.48 6.00 12.40
CA GLU A 70 9.94 6.06 12.43
C GLU A 70 10.53 6.73 11.18
N ALA A 71 9.99 6.45 9.99
CA ALA A 71 10.56 6.99 8.75
C ALA A 71 10.15 8.45 8.45
N ILE A 72 8.94 8.85 8.86
CA ILE A 72 8.29 10.12 8.44
C ILE A 72 8.00 11.01 9.68
N GLY A 73 8.11 10.47 10.89
CA GLY A 73 7.86 11.18 12.15
C GLY A 73 6.43 10.97 12.69
N ARG A 74 5.58 11.99 12.63
CA ARG A 74 4.18 11.88 13.10
C ARG A 74 3.20 12.25 11.99
N PRO A 75 3.16 11.48 10.89
CA PRO A 75 2.24 11.76 9.79
C PRO A 75 0.79 11.54 10.24
N ARG A 76 -0.15 12.26 9.62
CA ARG A 76 -1.56 11.85 9.62
C ARG A 76 -1.70 10.65 8.69
N ILE A 77 -2.01 9.48 9.23
CA ILE A 77 -2.20 8.26 8.46
C ILE A 77 -3.68 8.11 8.09
N VAL A 78 -3.96 7.90 6.80
CA VAL A 78 -5.28 7.52 6.32
C VAL A 78 -5.16 6.14 5.67
N ARG A 79 -5.79 5.14 6.29
CA ARG A 79 -5.76 3.76 5.80
C ARG A 79 -6.86 3.55 4.77
N ILE A 80 -6.47 3.05 3.61
CA ILE A 80 -7.40 2.75 2.53
C ILE A 80 -7.14 1.33 2.04
N LEU A 81 -8.09 0.45 2.35
CA LEU A 81 -8.11 -0.93 1.88
C LEU A 81 -8.90 -0.99 0.58
N LEU A 82 -8.22 -1.28 -0.53
CA LEU A 82 -8.87 -1.60 -1.79
C LEU A 82 -9.42 -3.02 -1.73
N THR A 83 -10.71 -3.19 -1.97
CA THR A 83 -11.36 -4.51 -1.94
C THR A 83 -11.78 -4.94 -3.34
N ALA A 84 -11.82 -6.24 -3.54
CA ALA A 84 -12.39 -6.89 -4.71
C ALA A 84 -13.06 -8.19 -4.26
N THR A 85 -14.01 -8.68 -5.05
CA THR A 85 -14.52 -10.04 -4.91
C THR A 85 -13.41 -11.06 -5.19
N ASP A 86 -13.49 -12.25 -4.58
CA ASP A 86 -12.53 -13.34 -4.83
C ASP A 86 -12.43 -13.68 -6.32
N ALA A 87 -13.57 -13.70 -7.03
CA ALA A 87 -13.62 -13.94 -8.46
C ALA A 87 -12.86 -12.88 -9.27
N THR A 88 -13.02 -11.60 -8.91
CA THR A 88 -12.32 -10.49 -9.57
C THR A 88 -10.83 -10.50 -9.26
N ALA A 89 -10.44 -10.77 -8.01
CA ALA A 89 -9.05 -10.89 -7.61
C ALA A 89 -8.36 -12.04 -8.36
N GLU A 90 -9.01 -13.20 -8.43
CA GLU A 90 -8.53 -14.37 -9.16
C GLU A 90 -8.38 -14.09 -10.66
N GLN A 91 -9.38 -13.47 -11.29
CA GLN A 91 -9.29 -13.09 -12.70
C GLN A 91 -8.08 -12.18 -12.95
N ARG A 92 -7.92 -11.11 -12.16
CA ARG A 92 -6.82 -10.16 -12.29
C ARG A 92 -5.44 -10.80 -12.07
N LEU A 93 -5.35 -11.79 -11.17
CA LEU A 93 -4.11 -12.54 -10.93
C LEU A 93 -3.78 -13.45 -12.12
N ARG A 94 -4.77 -14.16 -12.66
CA ARG A 94 -4.60 -15.02 -13.85
C ARG A 94 -4.18 -14.24 -15.10
N GLU A 95 -4.61 -12.98 -15.23
CA GLU A 95 -4.20 -12.10 -16.33
C GLU A 95 -2.73 -11.64 -16.23
N ARG A 96 -2.14 -11.63 -15.03
CA ARG A 96 -0.77 -11.13 -14.79
C ARG A 96 0.26 -12.24 -14.61
N GLU A 97 -0.12 -13.29 -13.89
CA GLU A 97 0.76 -14.39 -13.50
C GLU A 97 0.58 -15.57 -14.44
N VAL A 98 1.68 -16.00 -15.08
CA VAL A 98 1.70 -17.17 -15.96
C VAL A 98 2.65 -18.22 -15.36
N GLY A 99 2.17 -19.45 -15.18
CA GLY A 99 2.99 -20.59 -14.78
C GLY A 99 2.77 -21.07 -13.34
N SER A 100 3.77 -21.77 -12.81
CA SER A 100 3.66 -22.59 -11.58
C SER A 100 3.43 -21.81 -10.28
N GLU A 101 3.49 -20.49 -10.33
CA GLU A 101 3.35 -19.63 -9.14
C GLU A 101 1.94 -19.11 -8.92
N LEU A 102 1.05 -19.24 -9.91
CA LEU A 102 -0.32 -18.74 -9.84
C LEU A 102 -1.08 -19.29 -8.62
N ASP A 103 -1.02 -20.60 -8.38
CA ASP A 103 -1.71 -21.22 -7.24
C ASP A 103 -1.18 -20.70 -5.89
N ARG A 104 0.12 -20.40 -5.80
CA ARG A 104 0.73 -19.81 -4.61
C ARG A 104 0.22 -18.38 -4.42
N HIS A 105 0.16 -17.60 -5.48
CA HIS A 105 -0.36 -16.23 -5.47
C HIS A 105 -1.85 -16.19 -5.10
N LEU A 106 -2.67 -17.10 -5.62
CA LEU A 106 -4.09 -17.21 -5.28
C LEU A 106 -4.29 -17.53 -3.79
N ARG A 107 -3.58 -18.53 -3.25
CA ARG A 107 -3.66 -18.86 -1.81
C ARG A 107 -3.22 -17.69 -0.93
N ARG A 108 -2.10 -17.03 -1.28
CA ARG A 108 -1.59 -15.88 -0.54
C ARG A 108 -2.57 -14.70 -0.60
N SER A 109 -3.16 -14.43 -1.75
CA SER A 109 -4.16 -13.39 -1.94
C SER A 109 -5.39 -13.63 -1.08
N ALA A 110 -5.95 -14.84 -1.12
CA ALA A 110 -7.13 -15.20 -0.32
C ALA A 110 -6.85 -15.15 1.19
N PHE A 111 -5.68 -15.64 1.63
CA PHE A 111 -5.25 -15.54 3.02
C PHE A 111 -5.16 -14.08 3.46
N MET A 112 -4.49 -13.24 2.67
CA MET A 112 -4.27 -11.85 3.02
C MET A 112 -5.56 -11.03 2.98
N ALA A 113 -6.48 -11.31 2.05
CA ALA A 113 -7.79 -10.68 2.02
C ALA A 113 -8.55 -10.87 3.34
N ARG A 114 -8.57 -12.10 3.87
CA ARG A 114 -9.19 -12.41 5.19
C ARG A 114 -8.44 -11.75 6.34
N HIS A 115 -7.11 -11.86 6.33
CA HIS A 115 -6.25 -11.28 7.36
C HIS A 115 -6.43 -9.76 7.49
N LEU A 116 -6.51 -9.07 6.35
CA LEU A 116 -6.80 -7.64 6.31
C LEU A 116 -8.24 -7.34 6.73
N ASP A 117 -9.20 -8.17 6.33
CA ASP A 117 -10.60 -7.99 6.72
C ASP A 117 -10.78 -7.99 8.25
N ASP A 118 -10.05 -8.89 8.92
CA ASP A 118 -10.14 -9.11 10.37
C ASP A 118 -9.32 -8.09 11.19
N LEU A 119 -8.17 -7.63 10.69
CA LEU A 119 -7.18 -6.93 11.53
C LEU A 119 -6.98 -5.44 11.21
N VAL A 120 -7.55 -4.92 10.13
CA VAL A 120 -7.47 -3.47 9.88
C VAL A 120 -8.26 -2.69 10.94
N PRO A 121 -7.80 -1.50 11.34
CA PRO A 121 -8.54 -0.64 12.26
C PRO A 121 -9.97 -0.33 11.78
N PRO A 122 -10.94 -0.14 12.69
CA PRO A 122 -12.33 0.21 12.33
C PRO A 122 -12.49 1.49 11.51
N ASP A 123 -11.56 2.43 11.63
CA ASP A 123 -11.54 3.69 10.88
C ASP A 123 -10.90 3.55 9.48
N THR A 124 -10.47 2.35 9.09
CA THR A 124 -9.95 2.06 7.76
C THR A 124 -11.03 2.22 6.70
N HIS A 125 -10.77 3.04 5.69
CA HIS A 125 -11.69 3.17 4.57
C HIS A 125 -11.58 1.97 3.63
N ARG A 126 -12.71 1.34 3.35
CA ARG A 126 -12.82 0.26 2.37
C ARG A 126 -13.34 0.82 1.05
N VAL A 127 -12.61 0.57 -0.02
CA VAL A 127 -12.92 1.07 -1.37
C VAL A 127 -13.05 -0.13 -2.31
N PRO A 128 -14.29 -0.55 -2.66
CA PRO A 128 -14.49 -1.63 -3.62
C PRO A 128 -14.01 -1.19 -5.00
N THR A 129 -13.45 -2.14 -5.74
CA THR A 129 -12.84 -1.93 -7.06
C THR A 129 -13.49 -2.74 -8.17
N ASP A 130 -14.42 -3.65 -7.86
CA ASP A 130 -15.16 -4.42 -8.85
C ASP A 130 -16.00 -3.48 -9.75
N GLY A 131 -15.92 -3.67 -11.06
CA GLY A 131 -16.70 -2.91 -12.04
C GLY A 131 -16.44 -1.39 -12.08
N ARG A 132 -15.43 -0.88 -11.37
CA ARG A 132 -15.12 0.55 -11.30
C ARG A 132 -13.90 0.90 -12.13
N THR A 133 -13.91 2.10 -12.71
CA THR A 133 -12.74 2.64 -13.40
C THR A 133 -11.68 3.07 -12.39
N VAL A 134 -10.41 3.13 -12.83
CA VAL A 134 -9.31 3.67 -12.03
C VAL A 134 -9.58 5.13 -11.63
N GLY A 135 -10.20 5.91 -12.51
CA GLY A 135 -10.57 7.31 -12.24
C GLY A 135 -11.56 7.43 -11.08
N ASP A 136 -12.61 6.61 -11.08
CA ASP A 136 -13.64 6.62 -10.02
C ASP A 136 -13.05 6.18 -8.68
N ILE A 137 -12.20 5.16 -8.69
CA ILE A 137 -11.51 4.68 -7.48
C ILE A 137 -10.59 5.79 -6.95
N ALA A 138 -9.78 6.41 -7.80
CA ALA A 138 -8.88 7.50 -7.41
C ALA A 138 -9.64 8.71 -6.83
N ALA A 139 -10.79 9.08 -7.40
CA ALA A 139 -11.62 10.16 -6.88
C ALA A 139 -12.18 9.83 -5.48
N ASP A 140 -12.59 8.58 -5.24
CA ASP A 140 -13.08 8.12 -3.94
C ASP A 140 -11.96 8.10 -2.89
N VAL A 141 -10.78 7.62 -3.26
CA VAL A 141 -9.55 7.67 -2.45
C VAL A 141 -9.22 9.11 -2.04
N ILE A 142 -9.20 10.05 -3.00
CA ILE A 142 -8.92 11.47 -2.75
C ILE A 142 -9.92 12.06 -1.74
N ARG A 143 -11.21 11.77 -1.91
CA ARG A 143 -12.27 12.26 -1.01
C ARG A 143 -12.06 11.74 0.42
N ARG A 144 -11.81 10.45 0.56
CA ARG A 144 -11.59 9.77 1.86
C ARG A 144 -10.30 10.21 2.54
N ALA A 145 -9.25 10.47 1.76
CA ALA A 145 -8.01 11.06 2.25
C ALA A 145 -8.17 12.51 2.75
N GLY A 146 -9.28 13.17 2.43
CA GLY A 146 -9.49 14.59 2.69
C GLY A 146 -8.53 15.46 1.86
N TRP A 147 -8.23 15.02 0.63
CA TRP A 147 -7.36 15.75 -0.30
C TRP A 147 -8.16 16.47 -1.39
N ALA A 148 -9.48 16.27 -1.43
CA ALA A 148 -10.39 17.12 -2.20
C ALA A 148 -10.41 18.53 -1.59
N ALA A 149 -10.41 19.55 -2.45
CA ALA A 149 -10.51 20.96 -2.07
C ALA A 149 -11.84 21.28 -1.36
#